data_AF-A0A151M6C6-F1
#
_entry.id   AF-A0A151M6C6-F1
#
_cell.length_a   1.000
_cell.length_b   1.000
_cell.length_c   1.000
_cell.angle_alpha   90.00
_cell.angle_beta   90.00
_cell.angle_gamma   90.00
#
_symmetry.space_group_name_H-M   'P 1'
#
loop_
_entity.id
_entity.type
_entity.pdbx_description
1 polymer ?
#
loop_
_entity_poly.entity_id
_entity_poly.type
_entity_poly.pdbx_seq_one_letter_code
_entity_poly.pdbx_strand_id
1 'polypeptide(L)'
;MAAAVVAALSRHLTGALRVSAALRALPSPSPALSPLPGSRPQGARRGLHATACRKGLGEFFDDEKNWGETTVKSGDAWKITLLRGKSNEDLHKLWYVLLKEKNMLLTLQQEAKRQRLPMPSPERLEKVETSMKRLDEVVEERETALRLLQTGQEKSKPGEWRQDFLGRTNWYTLREWPIPWYLNKRHKRKRFFYTSNVKHFIRLRIEKALRQKARMNALERKKQKLLQKKFPHLAAKTQS
;
A
#
# COMPACT_ATOMS: atom_id res chain seq x y z
N MET A 1 31.31 25.83 53.09
CA MET A 1 30.59 26.87 52.33
C MET A 1 29.51 26.17 51.51
N ALA A 2 28.34 25.94 52.12
CA ALA A 2 27.07 26.64 51.81
C ALA A 2 26.47 26.21 50.44
N ALA A 3 25.39 25.44 50.36
CA ALA A 3 23.98 25.75 50.73
C ALA A 3 23.39 26.89 49.85
N ALA A 4 22.15 26.86 49.33
CA ALA A 4 20.96 26.03 49.56
C ALA A 4 20.17 25.83 48.21
N VAL A 5 19.23 24.89 48.02
CA VAL A 5 17.74 24.99 48.24
C VAL A 5 17.14 26.31 47.68
N VAL A 6 15.99 26.45 47.01
CA VAL A 6 14.67 25.75 46.86
C VAL A 6 14.25 25.89 45.36
N ALA A 7 13.14 25.40 44.77
CA ALA A 7 11.95 24.64 45.18
C ALA A 7 11.34 23.88 43.95
N ALA A 8 10.28 23.10 44.18
CA ALA A 8 9.29 22.72 43.17
C ALA A 8 7.93 23.37 43.48
N LEU A 9 7.14 23.73 42.46
CA LEU A 9 5.71 24.02 42.64
C LEU A 9 4.88 23.41 41.52
N SER A 10 4.04 22.46 41.90
CA SER A 10 2.94 21.95 41.10
C SER A 10 1.78 22.96 41.06
N ARG A 11 0.96 22.88 40.00
CA ARG A 11 -0.48 23.12 40.12
C ARG A 11 -1.24 22.52 38.94
N HIS A 12 -2.01 21.48 39.24
CA HIS A 12 -3.10 21.03 38.37
C HIS A 12 -4.13 22.15 38.21
N LEU A 13 -4.70 22.31 37.02
CA LEU A 13 -6.07 22.80 36.85
C LEU A 13 -6.74 22.06 35.68
N THR A 14 -7.67 21.18 36.01
CA THR A 14 -8.59 20.50 35.09
C THR A 14 -9.74 21.44 34.72
N GLY A 15 -9.85 21.79 33.43
CA GLY A 15 -10.92 22.64 32.89
C GLY A 15 -11.91 21.84 32.04
N ALA A 16 -12.90 21.20 32.66
CA ALA A 16 -13.96 20.48 31.95
C ALA A 16 -15.16 21.39 31.66
N LEU A 17 -15.19 22.02 30.47
CA LEU A 17 -16.36 22.78 30.01
C LEU A 17 -17.43 21.85 29.42
N ARG A 18 -18.37 21.42 30.27
CA ARG A 18 -19.66 20.88 29.82
C ARG A 18 -20.53 22.03 29.31
N VAL A 19 -20.83 22.05 28.00
CA VAL A 19 -21.87 22.91 27.44
C VAL A 19 -23.15 22.09 27.32
N SER A 20 -24.07 22.31 28.26
CA SER A 20 -25.39 21.68 28.30
C SER A 20 -26.35 22.39 27.34
N ALA A 21 -26.54 21.85 26.13
CA ALA A 21 -27.56 22.34 25.20
C ALA A 21 -28.87 21.56 25.41
N ALA A 22 -29.82 22.16 26.12
CA ALA A 22 -31.16 21.59 26.30
C ALA A 22 -32.00 21.81 25.03
N LEU A 23 -32.36 20.73 24.34
CA LEU A 23 -33.40 20.75 23.31
C LEU A 23 -34.69 20.17 23.89
N ARG A 24 -35.74 20.98 23.90
CA ARG A 24 -37.10 20.61 24.32
C ARG A 24 -37.61 19.44 23.49
N ALA A 25 -37.97 18.34 24.14
CA ALA A 25 -38.82 17.33 23.53
C ALA A 25 -40.27 17.83 23.45
N LEU A 26 -40.88 17.69 22.28
CA LEU A 26 -42.33 17.79 22.08
C LEU A 26 -42.88 16.37 21.92
N PRO A 27 -44.00 15.99 22.57
CA PRO A 27 -44.57 14.67 22.44
C PRO A 27 -45.50 14.56 21.22
N SER A 28 -45.48 13.42 20.54
CA SER A 28 -46.54 13.00 19.62
C SER A 28 -46.77 11.48 19.76
N PRO A 29 -48.00 10.99 19.51
CA PRO A 29 -48.49 9.77 20.16
C PRO A 29 -48.22 8.49 19.37
N SER A 30 -48.07 7.39 20.11
CA SER A 30 -48.13 6.02 19.59
C SER A 30 -49.59 5.57 19.38
N PRO A 31 -49.87 4.82 18.31
CA PRO A 31 -50.91 3.80 18.30
C PRO A 31 -50.29 2.39 18.42
N ALA A 32 -50.90 1.53 19.23
CA ALA A 32 -50.59 0.10 19.31
C ALA A 32 -51.46 -0.71 18.32
N LEU A 33 -51.35 -2.06 18.36
CA LEU A 33 -52.02 -3.08 17.52
C LEU A 33 -51.28 -3.37 16.18
N SER A 34 -50.95 -4.59 15.74
CA SER A 34 -51.03 -5.96 16.33
C SER A 34 -50.00 -6.88 15.62
N PRO A 35 -49.52 -7.99 16.22
CA PRO A 35 -48.62 -8.93 15.54
C PRO A 35 -49.37 -9.99 14.72
N LEU A 36 -49.01 -10.14 13.44
CA LEU A 36 -49.48 -11.24 12.57
C LEU A 36 -48.52 -12.45 12.63
N PRO A 37 -49.02 -13.70 12.74
CA PRO A 37 -48.17 -14.90 12.79
C PRO A 37 -47.73 -15.35 11.39
N GLY A 38 -46.66 -14.75 10.86
CA GLY A 38 -46.01 -15.16 9.61
C GLY A 38 -44.95 -16.24 9.82
N SER A 39 -45.32 -17.51 9.62
CA SER A 39 -44.40 -18.66 9.71
C SER A 39 -43.30 -18.61 8.65
N ARG A 40 -42.10 -18.14 9.02
CA ARG A 40 -40.90 -18.30 8.20
C ARG A 40 -40.35 -19.73 8.35
N PRO A 41 -40.10 -20.47 7.27
CA PRO A 41 -39.43 -21.77 7.37
C PRO A 41 -38.03 -21.54 7.93
N GLN A 42 -37.71 -22.22 9.03
CA GLN A 42 -36.36 -22.25 9.59
C GLN A 42 -35.47 -23.09 8.68
N GLY A 43 -35.04 -22.49 7.57
CA GLY A 43 -33.96 -23.03 6.74
C GLY A 43 -32.70 -23.10 7.59
N ALA A 44 -32.43 -24.28 8.14
CA ALA A 44 -31.32 -24.56 9.03
C ALA A 44 -30.00 -24.31 8.29
N ARG A 45 -29.50 -23.07 8.37
CA ARG A 45 -28.16 -22.70 7.93
C ARG A 45 -27.18 -23.45 8.82
N ARG A 46 -26.76 -24.64 8.37
CA ARG A 46 -25.64 -25.40 8.95
C ARG A 46 -24.37 -24.57 8.76
N GLY A 47 -24.13 -23.67 9.72
CA GLY A 47 -22.90 -22.91 9.82
C GLY A 47 -21.76 -23.85 10.14
N LEU A 48 -21.14 -24.43 9.12
CA LEU A 48 -19.86 -25.14 9.23
C LEU A 48 -18.73 -24.12 9.45
N HIS A 49 -18.84 -23.34 10.52
CA HIS A 49 -17.70 -22.64 11.11
C HIS A 49 -16.84 -23.70 11.81
N ALA A 50 -16.07 -24.44 11.03
CA ALA A 50 -14.85 -25.05 11.51
C ALA A 50 -13.92 -23.92 11.96
N THR A 51 -14.01 -23.52 13.23
CA THR A 51 -13.05 -22.62 13.86
C THR A 51 -11.70 -23.30 13.81
N ALA A 52 -10.86 -22.90 12.85
CA ALA A 52 -9.52 -23.44 12.69
C ALA A 52 -8.80 -23.41 14.05
N CYS A 53 -8.20 -24.54 14.43
CA CYS A 53 -7.46 -24.66 15.67
C CYS A 53 -6.39 -23.57 15.69
N ARG A 54 -6.50 -22.64 16.65
CA ARG A 54 -5.53 -21.55 16.81
C ARG A 54 -4.28 -22.18 17.44
N LYS A 55 -3.26 -22.49 16.64
CA LYS A 55 -1.97 -22.99 17.17
C LYS A 55 -1.22 -21.89 17.95
N GLY A 56 -1.73 -20.65 17.96
CA GLY A 56 -1.20 -19.54 18.74
C GLY A 56 0.17 -19.13 18.21
N LEU A 57 1.19 -19.16 19.07
CA LEU A 57 2.56 -18.90 18.64
C LEU A 57 3.12 -19.99 17.70
N GLY A 58 2.54 -21.19 17.69
CA GLY A 58 2.91 -22.26 16.76
C GLY A 58 2.62 -21.95 15.29
N GLU A 59 1.89 -20.87 14.97
CA GLU A 59 1.66 -20.42 13.59
C GLU A 59 2.83 -19.57 13.02
N PHE A 60 3.84 -19.24 13.84
CA PHE A 60 5.05 -18.52 13.43
C PHE A 60 6.23 -19.43 13.09
N PHE A 61 6.04 -20.76 13.16
CA PHE A 61 7.05 -21.75 12.85
C PHE A 61 6.49 -22.73 11.79
N ASP A 62 7.38 -23.30 10.98
CA ASP A 62 7.01 -24.38 10.07
C ASP A 62 6.66 -25.65 10.88
N ASP A 63 5.96 -26.61 10.28
CA ASP A 63 5.62 -27.87 10.95
C ASP A 63 6.90 -28.58 11.42
N GLU A 64 6.87 -29.18 12.62
CA GLU A 64 8.02 -29.78 13.32
C GLU A 64 8.80 -30.80 12.49
N LYS A 65 8.12 -31.44 11.51
CA LYS A 65 8.70 -32.42 10.58
C LYS A 65 9.68 -31.79 9.58
N ASN A 66 9.53 -30.51 9.27
CA ASN A 66 10.31 -29.78 8.28
C ASN A 66 11.57 -29.13 8.91
N TRP A 67 11.78 -29.29 10.22
CA TRP A 67 12.89 -28.66 10.94
C TRP A 67 14.21 -29.36 10.62
N GLY A 68 15.20 -28.58 10.17
CA GLY A 68 16.51 -29.09 9.75
C GLY A 68 16.56 -29.62 8.31
N GLU A 69 15.44 -29.67 7.59
CA GLU A 69 15.45 -29.99 6.15
C GLU A 69 16.03 -28.84 5.32
N THR A 70 16.97 -29.15 4.41
CA THR A 70 17.55 -28.16 3.49
C THR A 70 16.54 -27.69 2.42
N THR A 71 15.62 -28.56 2.01
CA THR A 71 14.73 -28.36 0.87
C THR A 71 13.28 -28.77 1.18
N VAL A 72 12.48 -27.82 1.65
CA VAL A 72 11.03 -28.03 1.82
C VAL A 72 10.34 -27.86 0.47
N LYS A 73 9.53 -28.86 0.08
CA LYS A 73 8.75 -28.85 -1.17
C LYS A 73 7.64 -27.80 -1.10
N SER A 74 7.51 -26.97 -2.13
CA SER A 74 6.50 -25.90 -2.19
C SER A 74 5.82 -25.83 -3.56
N GLY A 75 4.55 -25.46 -3.57
CA GLY A 75 3.79 -25.23 -4.80
C GLY A 75 4.15 -23.93 -5.53
N ASP A 76 3.51 -23.69 -6.67
CA ASP A 76 3.66 -22.47 -7.45
C ASP A 76 3.01 -21.23 -6.77
N ALA A 77 3.53 -20.05 -7.12
CA ALA A 77 2.89 -18.78 -6.78
C ALA A 77 1.53 -18.62 -7.48
N TRP A 78 0.56 -18.01 -6.79
CA TRP A 78 -0.79 -17.76 -7.33
C TRP A 78 -0.73 -16.97 -8.64
N LYS A 79 -1.36 -17.51 -9.69
CA LYS A 79 -1.46 -16.86 -11.00
C LYS A 79 -2.61 -15.85 -11.00
N ILE A 80 -2.38 -14.66 -11.57
CA ILE A 80 -3.35 -13.55 -11.54
C ILE A 80 -4.71 -13.93 -12.15
N THR A 81 -4.70 -14.75 -13.20
CA THR A 81 -5.91 -15.29 -13.86
C THR A 81 -6.77 -16.14 -12.91
N LEU A 82 -6.16 -16.91 -12.02
CA LEU A 82 -6.89 -17.71 -11.03
C LEU A 82 -7.52 -16.83 -9.94
N LEU A 83 -6.82 -15.76 -9.53
CA LEU A 83 -7.29 -14.80 -8.52
C LEU A 83 -8.49 -13.98 -9.04
N ARG A 84 -8.46 -13.57 -10.32
CA ARG A 84 -9.60 -12.88 -10.97
C ARG A 84 -10.89 -13.70 -10.96
N GLY A 85 -10.80 -15.03 -10.92
CA GLY A 85 -11.96 -15.94 -10.80
C GLY A 85 -12.47 -16.20 -9.38
N LYS A 86 -11.90 -15.56 -8.33
CA LYS A 86 -12.32 -15.76 -6.93
C LYS A 86 -13.16 -14.60 -6.38
N SER A 87 -14.04 -14.91 -5.43
CA SER A 87 -14.85 -13.91 -4.71
C SER A 87 -13.97 -12.98 -3.87
N ASN A 88 -14.45 -11.76 -3.58
CA ASN A 88 -13.72 -10.83 -2.70
C ASN A 88 -13.54 -11.39 -1.28
N GLU A 89 -14.52 -12.15 -0.78
CA GLU A 89 -14.42 -12.81 0.53
C GLU A 89 -13.31 -13.85 0.58
N ASP A 90 -13.14 -14.63 -0.50
CA ASP A 90 -12.11 -15.66 -0.55
C ASP A 90 -10.72 -15.07 -0.79
N LEU A 91 -10.61 -13.97 -1.55
CA LEU A 91 -9.36 -13.19 -1.64
C LEU A 91 -8.97 -12.61 -0.27
N HIS A 92 -9.93 -12.09 0.50
CA HIS A 92 -9.69 -11.60 1.86
C HIS A 92 -9.21 -12.72 2.80
N LYS A 93 -9.84 -13.91 2.77
CA LYS A 93 -9.39 -15.09 3.53
C LYS A 93 -7.98 -15.53 3.08
N LEU A 94 -7.73 -15.60 1.78
CA LEU A 94 -6.45 -16.01 1.19
C LEU A 94 -5.32 -15.05 1.56
N TRP A 95 -5.57 -13.74 1.60
CA TRP A 95 -4.60 -12.75 2.06
C TRP A 95 -4.06 -13.06 3.45
N TYR A 96 -4.92 -13.41 4.40
CA TYR A 96 -4.48 -13.78 5.75
C TYR A 96 -3.75 -15.13 5.81
N VAL A 97 -4.09 -16.10 4.95
CA VAL A 97 -3.32 -17.35 4.82
C VAL A 97 -1.90 -17.05 4.33
N LEU A 98 -1.76 -16.25 3.25
CA LEU A 98 -0.47 -15.83 2.70
C LEU A 98 0.34 -14.96 3.68
N LEU A 99 -0.33 -14.09 4.44
CA LEU A 99 0.31 -13.23 5.45
C LEU A 99 0.90 -14.06 6.61
N LYS A 100 0.21 -15.13 7.05
CA LYS A 100 0.74 -16.03 8.08
C LYS A 100 1.96 -16.82 7.57
N GLU A 101 1.87 -17.40 6.37
CA GLU A 101 3.01 -18.05 5.72
C GLU A 101 4.19 -17.07 5.57
N LYS A 102 3.94 -15.83 5.12
CA LYS A 102 4.98 -14.80 5.03
C LYS A 102 5.64 -14.51 6.38
N ASN A 103 4.86 -14.37 7.45
CA ASN A 103 5.39 -14.09 8.78
C ASN A 103 6.23 -15.26 9.32
N MET A 104 5.80 -16.50 9.09
CA MET A 104 6.56 -17.72 9.43
C MET A 104 7.87 -17.82 8.62
N LEU A 105 7.84 -17.50 7.32
CA LEU A 105 9.05 -17.49 6.49
C LEU A 105 10.02 -16.37 6.89
N LEU A 106 9.52 -15.23 7.40
CA LEU A 106 10.35 -14.15 7.92
C LEU A 106 11.00 -14.47 9.28
N THR A 107 10.29 -15.13 10.19
CA THR A 107 10.90 -15.64 11.44
C THR A 107 11.96 -16.70 11.13
N LEU A 108 11.67 -17.63 10.23
CA LEU A 108 12.61 -18.66 9.77
C LEU A 108 13.84 -18.05 9.07
N GLN A 109 13.66 -17.04 8.21
CA GLN A 109 14.78 -16.31 7.60
C GLN A 109 15.65 -15.60 8.64
N GLN A 110 15.03 -14.99 9.67
CA GLN A 110 15.75 -14.26 10.70
C GLN A 110 16.50 -15.20 11.67
N GLU A 111 15.92 -16.34 12.01
CA GLU A 111 16.59 -17.35 12.83
C GLU A 111 17.73 -18.03 12.06
N ALA A 112 17.57 -18.34 10.77
CA ALA A 112 18.66 -18.82 9.92
C ALA A 112 19.86 -17.84 9.91
N LYS A 113 19.60 -16.53 9.76
CA LYS A 113 20.64 -15.48 9.88
C LYS A 113 21.31 -15.47 11.25
N ARG A 114 20.55 -15.63 12.34
CA ARG A 114 21.07 -15.68 13.72
C ARG A 114 21.98 -16.88 13.94
N GLN A 115 21.57 -18.05 13.45
CA GLN A 115 22.36 -19.29 13.47
C GLN A 115 23.50 -19.31 12.45
N ARG A 116 23.59 -18.29 11.57
CA ARG A 116 24.54 -18.18 10.45
C ARG A 116 24.45 -19.33 9.44
N LEU A 117 23.26 -19.90 9.29
CA LEU A 117 22.94 -20.97 8.34
C LEU A 117 22.19 -20.41 7.11
N PRO A 118 22.29 -21.06 5.95
CA PRO A 118 21.42 -20.73 4.81
C PRO A 118 19.96 -21.02 5.16
N MET A 119 19.05 -20.18 4.67
CA MET A 119 17.61 -20.37 4.83
C MET A 119 17.13 -21.57 3.96
N PRO A 120 16.39 -22.55 4.52
CA PRO A 120 15.65 -23.54 3.74
C PRO A 120 14.72 -22.90 2.71
N SER A 121 14.80 -23.37 1.45
CA SER A 121 13.92 -22.99 0.33
C SER A 121 13.52 -21.49 0.28
N PRO A 122 14.46 -20.53 0.09
CA PRO A 122 14.14 -19.08 0.13
C PRO A 122 13.16 -18.65 -0.97
N GLU A 123 13.09 -19.41 -2.07
CA GLU A 123 12.07 -19.29 -3.12
C GLU A 123 10.62 -19.29 -2.61
N ARG A 124 10.32 -19.93 -1.47
CA ARG A 124 8.99 -19.90 -0.84
C ARG A 124 8.55 -18.46 -0.53
N LEU A 125 9.47 -17.65 0.01
CA LEU A 125 9.19 -16.27 0.36
C LEU A 125 8.88 -15.43 -0.90
N GLU A 126 9.67 -15.60 -1.96
CA GLU A 126 9.46 -14.92 -3.25
C GLU A 126 8.13 -15.32 -3.89
N LYS A 127 7.76 -16.60 -3.85
CA LYS A 127 6.47 -17.12 -4.34
C LYS A 127 5.30 -16.51 -3.55
N VAL A 128 5.40 -16.42 -2.23
CA VAL A 128 4.38 -15.81 -1.36
C VAL A 128 4.27 -14.31 -1.62
N GLU A 129 5.38 -13.56 -1.65
CA GLU A 129 5.36 -12.13 -1.94
C GLU A 129 4.80 -11.82 -3.33
N THR A 130 5.13 -12.63 -4.34
CA THR A 130 4.59 -12.51 -5.70
C THR A 130 3.08 -12.78 -5.70
N SER A 131 2.62 -13.76 -4.92
CA SER A 131 1.20 -14.06 -4.75
C SER A 131 0.43 -12.92 -4.08
N MET A 132 1.01 -12.31 -3.03
CA MET A 132 0.41 -11.16 -2.35
C MET A 132 0.32 -9.94 -3.27
N LYS A 133 1.38 -9.61 -4.02
CA LYS A 133 1.38 -8.50 -5.00
C LYS A 133 0.27 -8.66 -6.07
N ARG A 134 0.13 -9.88 -6.62
CA ARG A 134 -0.94 -10.19 -7.61
C ARG A 134 -2.35 -10.17 -7.02
N LEU A 135 -2.49 -10.45 -5.73
CA LEU A 135 -3.78 -10.36 -5.02
C LEU A 135 -4.17 -8.89 -4.86
N ASP A 136 -3.23 -8.06 -4.40
CA ASP A 136 -3.38 -6.60 -4.27
C ASP A 136 -3.74 -5.97 -5.62
N GLU A 137 -3.00 -6.31 -6.68
CA GLU A 137 -3.26 -5.89 -8.07
C GLU A 137 -4.70 -6.23 -8.54
N VAL A 138 -5.19 -7.44 -8.28
CA VAL A 138 -6.58 -7.83 -8.64
C VAL A 138 -7.64 -7.07 -7.82
N VAL A 139 -7.33 -6.68 -6.58
CA VAL A 139 -8.23 -5.85 -5.76
C VAL A 139 -8.21 -4.39 -6.25
N GLU A 140 -7.04 -3.83 -6.57
CA GLU A 140 -6.90 -2.50 -7.16
C GLU A 140 -7.56 -2.40 -8.55
N GLU A 141 -7.44 -3.44 -9.39
CA GLU A 141 -8.16 -3.58 -10.67
C GLU A 141 -9.67 -3.46 -10.47
N ARG A 142 -10.23 -4.24 -9.54
CA ARG A 142 -11.68 -4.28 -9.25
C ARG A 142 -12.17 -2.95 -8.68
N GLU A 143 -11.45 -2.36 -7.74
CA GLU A 143 -11.80 -1.07 -7.14
C GLU A 143 -11.73 0.06 -8.18
N THR A 144 -10.72 0.05 -9.05
CA THR A 144 -10.54 1.06 -10.09
C THR A 144 -11.58 0.95 -11.19
N ALA A 145 -11.94 -0.26 -11.63
CA ALA A 145 -13.04 -0.47 -12.57
C ALA A 145 -14.38 0.04 -12.00
N LEU A 146 -14.67 -0.27 -10.72
CA LEU A 146 -15.88 0.24 -10.05
C LEU A 146 -15.88 1.77 -9.94
N ARG A 147 -14.75 2.37 -9.56
CA ARG A 147 -14.57 3.83 -9.44
C ARG A 147 -14.78 4.53 -10.78
N LEU A 148 -14.21 4.00 -11.86
CA LEU A 148 -14.38 4.54 -13.22
C LEU A 148 -15.85 4.51 -13.66
N LEU A 149 -16.58 3.44 -13.36
CA LEU A 149 -18.02 3.35 -13.67
C LEU A 149 -18.89 4.29 -12.82
N GLN A 150 -18.53 4.54 -11.55
CA GLN A 150 -19.32 5.37 -10.63
C GLN A 150 -19.02 6.87 -10.72
N THR A 151 -17.76 7.27 -10.94
CA THR A 151 -17.33 8.68 -10.89
C THR A 151 -16.51 9.14 -12.09
N GLY A 152 -16.10 8.22 -12.98
CA GLY A 152 -15.19 8.53 -14.08
C GLY A 152 -13.75 8.86 -13.66
N GLN A 153 -13.40 8.74 -12.37
CA GLN A 153 -12.08 9.13 -11.86
C GLN A 153 -11.09 7.95 -11.90
N GLU A 154 -9.98 8.13 -12.61
CA GLU A 154 -8.89 7.12 -12.69
C GLU A 154 -8.26 6.82 -11.32
N LYS A 155 -7.89 7.87 -10.57
CA LYS A 155 -7.08 7.75 -9.35
C LYS A 155 -7.96 7.70 -8.10
N SER A 156 -7.61 6.82 -7.15
CA SER A 156 -8.26 6.74 -5.83
C SER A 156 -8.05 7.98 -4.98
N LYS A 157 -6.84 8.52 -4.97
CA LYS A 157 -6.46 9.70 -4.17
C LYS A 157 -6.41 10.94 -5.06
N PRO A 158 -7.18 11.99 -4.73
CA PRO A 158 -7.19 13.21 -5.53
C PRO A 158 -5.85 13.94 -5.41
N GLY A 159 -5.47 14.61 -6.49
CA GLY A 159 -4.19 15.29 -6.61
C GLY A 159 -4.15 16.16 -7.85
N GLU A 160 -3.13 17.01 -7.91
CA GLU A 160 -3.01 18.05 -8.93
C GLU A 160 -1.55 18.19 -9.37
N TRP A 161 -1.32 18.52 -10.63
CA TRP A 161 -0.01 18.95 -11.09
C TRP A 161 0.30 20.34 -10.54
N ARG A 162 1.31 20.44 -9.68
CA ARG A 162 1.77 21.72 -9.09
C ARG A 162 3.26 21.91 -9.30
N GLN A 163 3.71 23.15 -9.26
CA GLN A 163 5.13 23.48 -9.37
C GLN A 163 5.74 23.69 -7.98
N ASP A 164 6.84 23.01 -7.70
CA ASP A 164 7.65 23.29 -6.50
C ASP A 164 8.32 24.66 -6.60
N PHE A 165 8.81 25.17 -5.48
CA PHE A 165 9.69 26.35 -5.41
C PHE A 165 10.98 26.24 -6.27
N LEU A 166 11.35 25.02 -6.71
CA LEU A 166 12.46 24.73 -7.63
C LEU A 166 12.05 24.64 -9.12
N GLY A 167 10.82 25.00 -9.45
CA GLY A 167 10.28 24.89 -10.82
C GLY A 167 10.34 23.47 -11.35
N ARG A 168 9.89 22.52 -10.53
CA ARG A 168 9.68 21.11 -10.91
C ARG A 168 8.17 20.87 -10.87
N THR A 169 7.59 20.39 -11.97
CA THR A 169 6.18 20.01 -12.02
C THR A 169 6.03 18.63 -11.41
N ASN A 170 5.40 18.55 -10.25
CA ASN A 170 5.22 17.34 -9.48
C ASN A 170 3.72 17.09 -9.25
N TRP A 171 3.32 15.82 -9.17
CA TRP A 171 1.97 15.45 -8.77
C TRP A 171 1.82 15.64 -7.25
N TYR A 172 1.09 16.69 -6.86
CA TYR A 172 0.79 16.97 -5.46
C TYR A 172 -0.44 16.17 -5.04
N THR A 173 -0.23 15.13 -4.23
CA THR A 173 -1.34 14.41 -3.59
C THR A 173 -2.00 15.30 -2.54
N LEU A 174 -3.32 15.43 -2.65
CA LEU A 174 -4.10 16.12 -1.62
C LEU A 174 -4.09 15.29 -0.33
N ARG A 175 -4.28 15.97 0.79
CA ARG A 175 -4.39 15.37 2.11
C ARG A 175 -5.69 15.81 2.72
N GLU A 176 -6.35 14.91 3.42
CA GLU A 176 -7.52 15.22 4.24
C GLU A 176 -7.12 16.18 5.37
N TRP A 177 -7.99 17.18 5.60
CA TRP A 177 -7.88 18.15 6.69
C TRP A 177 -9.28 18.45 7.21
N PRO A 178 -9.48 18.61 8.52
CA PRO A 178 -10.78 18.97 9.10
C PRO A 178 -11.17 20.44 8.88
N ILE A 179 -10.26 21.27 8.34
CA ILE A 179 -10.43 22.71 8.18
C ILE A 179 -9.98 23.12 6.76
N PRO A 180 -10.71 24.01 6.06
CA PRO A 180 -10.31 24.54 4.75
C PRO A 180 -8.87 25.08 4.67
N TRP A 181 -8.27 24.93 3.49
CA TRP A 181 -6.84 25.21 3.25
C TRP A 181 -6.44 26.67 3.55
N TYR A 182 -7.35 27.63 3.39
CA TYR A 182 -7.11 29.06 3.60
C TYR A 182 -7.04 29.47 5.08
N LEU A 183 -7.55 28.64 6.00
CA LEU A 183 -7.37 28.79 7.46
C LEU A 183 -6.16 28.00 7.96
N ASN A 184 -5.79 26.92 7.25
CA ASN A 184 -4.69 26.03 7.63
C ASN A 184 -3.31 26.70 7.49
N LYS A 185 -2.79 27.22 8.61
CA LYS A 185 -1.45 27.85 8.71
C LYS A 185 -0.32 26.96 8.15
N ARG A 186 -0.41 25.62 8.30
CA ARG A 186 0.60 24.68 7.77
C ARG A 186 0.50 24.53 6.25
N HIS A 187 -0.70 24.59 5.68
CA HIS A 187 -0.88 24.60 4.23
C HIS A 187 -0.37 25.92 3.62
N LYS A 188 -0.76 27.07 4.19
CA LYS A 188 -0.36 28.41 3.70
C LYS A 188 1.16 28.65 3.69
N ARG A 189 1.94 27.95 4.53
CA ARG A 189 3.42 28.01 4.50
C ARG A 189 4.04 27.29 3.30
N LYS A 190 3.30 26.43 2.58
CA LYS A 190 3.81 25.76 1.38
C LYS A 190 3.81 26.72 0.18
N ARG A 191 4.90 26.71 -0.58
CA ARG A 191 5.03 27.48 -1.83
C ARG A 191 4.85 26.56 -3.03
N PHE A 192 3.76 26.75 -3.77
CA PHE A 192 3.44 26.04 -5.01
C PHE A 192 3.79 26.86 -6.27
N PHE A 193 4.82 27.70 -6.16
CA PHE A 193 5.32 28.56 -7.22
C PHE A 193 6.82 28.81 -7.03
N TYR A 194 7.53 29.02 -8.13
CA TYR A 194 8.94 29.42 -8.14
C TYR A 194 9.11 30.88 -8.58
N THR A 195 10.22 31.49 -8.18
CA THR A 195 10.57 32.88 -8.48
C THR A 195 11.48 32.97 -9.72
N SER A 196 11.55 34.15 -10.36
CA SER A 196 12.23 34.31 -11.67
C SER A 196 13.70 33.87 -11.65
N ASN A 197 14.42 34.07 -10.54
CA ASN A 197 15.79 33.60 -10.33
C ASN A 197 15.98 32.08 -10.51
N VAL A 198 14.93 31.27 -10.36
CA VAL A 198 14.99 29.82 -10.56
C VAL A 198 15.03 29.43 -12.05
N LYS A 199 14.58 30.31 -12.96
CA LYS A 199 14.52 30.03 -14.41
C LYS A 199 15.88 29.63 -15.01
N HIS A 200 16.98 30.24 -14.55
CA HIS A 200 18.33 29.90 -14.98
C HIS A 200 18.68 28.43 -14.65
N PHE A 201 18.39 27.98 -13.43
CA PHE A 201 18.62 26.60 -12.99
C PHE A 201 17.71 25.60 -13.70
N ILE A 202 16.47 25.98 -14.04
CA ILE A 202 15.57 25.16 -14.88
C ILE A 202 16.19 24.95 -16.27
N ARG A 203 16.70 26.02 -16.90
CA ARG A 203 17.40 25.95 -18.19
C ARG A 203 18.62 25.02 -18.11
N LEU A 204 19.52 25.22 -17.14
CA LEU A 204 20.71 24.37 -16.97
C LEU A 204 20.36 22.89 -16.76
N ARG A 205 19.27 22.60 -16.02
CA ARG A 205 18.75 21.24 -15.81
C ARG A 205 18.29 20.60 -17.12
N ILE A 206 17.56 21.35 -17.95
CA ILE A 206 17.10 20.89 -19.27
C ILE A 206 18.29 20.65 -20.20
N GLU A 207 19.23 21.61 -20.29
CA GLU A 207 20.44 21.44 -21.12
C GLU A 207 21.27 20.23 -20.68
N LYS A 208 21.42 19.98 -19.37
CA LYS A 208 22.10 18.78 -18.84
C LYS A 208 21.41 17.49 -19.29
N ALA A 209 20.07 17.43 -19.21
CA ALA A 209 19.29 16.27 -19.65
C ALA A 209 19.42 16.04 -21.17
N LEU A 210 19.38 17.11 -21.98
CA LEU A 210 19.59 17.04 -23.43
C LEU A 210 21.00 16.55 -23.78
N ARG A 211 22.04 17.06 -23.11
CA ARG A 211 23.43 16.58 -23.28
C ARG A 211 23.56 15.10 -22.90
N GLN A 212 22.91 14.65 -21.83
CA GLN A 212 22.89 13.23 -21.44
C GLN A 212 22.17 12.36 -22.48
N LYS A 213 20.99 12.76 -22.95
CA LYS A 213 20.24 12.07 -24.01
C LYS A 213 21.07 11.96 -25.30
N ALA A 214 21.71 13.05 -25.74
CA ALA A 214 22.58 13.05 -26.91
C ALA A 214 23.78 12.08 -26.77
N ARG A 215 24.40 11.99 -25.58
CA ARG A 215 25.47 11.03 -25.29
C ARG A 215 24.99 9.57 -25.35
N MET A 216 23.82 9.28 -24.78
CA MET A 216 23.21 7.94 -24.84
C MET A 216 22.90 7.52 -26.27
N ASN A 217 22.21 8.37 -27.04
CA ASN A 217 21.89 8.12 -28.44
C ASN A 217 23.16 7.91 -29.30
N ALA A 218 24.24 8.67 -29.03
CA ALA A 218 25.52 8.50 -29.72
C ALA A 218 26.21 7.16 -29.36
N LEU A 219 26.11 6.73 -28.10
CA LEU A 219 26.63 5.45 -27.62
C LEU A 219 25.83 4.26 -28.18
N GLU A 220 24.51 4.37 -28.27
CA GLU A 220 23.63 3.39 -28.92
C GLU A 220 23.96 3.25 -30.41
N ARG A 221 24.07 4.36 -31.15
CA ARG A 221 24.51 4.35 -32.56
C ARG A 221 25.90 3.71 -32.73
N LYS A 222 26.84 3.95 -31.82
CA LYS A 222 28.16 3.29 -31.83
C LYS A 222 28.02 1.78 -31.58
N LYS A 223 27.22 1.35 -30.58
CA LYS A 223 26.93 -0.08 -30.33
C LYS A 223 26.28 -0.75 -31.53
N GLN A 224 25.28 -0.13 -32.16
CA GLN A 224 24.60 -0.65 -33.35
C GLN A 224 25.57 -0.82 -34.53
N LYS A 225 26.42 0.17 -34.81
CA LYS A 225 27.47 0.06 -35.84
C LYS A 225 28.47 -1.06 -35.54
N LEU A 226 28.84 -1.26 -34.27
CA LEU A 226 29.71 -2.38 -33.87
C LEU A 226 29.02 -3.74 -34.01
N LEU A 227 27.72 -3.84 -33.70
CA LEU A 227 26.92 -5.05 -33.90
C LEU A 227 26.79 -5.40 -35.39
N GLN A 228 26.47 -4.43 -36.26
CA GLN A 228 26.41 -4.63 -37.71
C GLN A 228 27.76 -5.08 -38.29
N LYS A 229 28.89 -4.56 -37.78
CA LYS A 229 30.23 -5.02 -38.17
C LYS A 229 30.52 -6.47 -37.74
N LYS A 230 30.05 -6.90 -36.57
CA LYS A 230 30.22 -8.28 -36.08
C LYS A 230 29.26 -9.27 -36.75
N PHE A 231 28.05 -8.82 -37.10
CA PHE A 231 26.97 -9.64 -37.61
C PHE A 231 26.40 -9.01 -38.91
N PRO A 232 27.12 -9.12 -40.05
CA PRO A 232 26.77 -8.42 -41.29
C PRO A 232 25.41 -8.82 -41.87
N HIS A 233 24.92 -10.04 -41.60
CA HIS A 233 23.58 -10.47 -42.00
C HIS A 233 22.45 -9.65 -41.34
N LEU A 234 22.69 -9.04 -40.17
CA LEU A 234 21.73 -8.12 -39.55
C LEU A 234 21.63 -6.79 -40.30
N ALA A 235 22.69 -6.36 -40.98
CA ALA A 235 22.67 -5.17 -41.82
C ALA A 235 21.81 -5.40 -43.09
N ALA A 236 21.99 -6.55 -43.75
CA ALA A 236 21.21 -6.93 -44.94
C ALA A 236 19.70 -6.97 -44.66
N LYS A 237 19.29 -7.59 -43.53
CA LYS A 237 17.87 -7.68 -43.13
C LYS A 237 17.23 -6.34 -42.71
N THR A 238 18.02 -5.26 -42.64
CA THR A 238 17.50 -3.90 -42.36
C THR A 238 17.22 -3.12 -43.66
N GLN A 239 17.58 -3.66 -44.83
CA GLN A 239 17.47 -3.01 -46.14
C GLN A 239 16.40 -3.64 -47.05
N SER A 240 15.86 -4.80 -46.66
CA SER A 240 14.71 -5.49 -47.25
C SER A 240 13.41 -5.14 -46.51
#